data_AF-A0AAD7R6F5-F1
#
_entry.id   AF-A0AAD7R6F5-F1
#
_cell.length_a   1.000
_cell.length_b   1.000
_cell.length_c   1.000
_cell.angle_alpha   90.00
_cell.angle_beta   90.00
_cell.angle_gamma   90.00
#
_symmetry.space_group_name_H-M   'P 1'
#
loop_
_entity.id
_entity.type
_entity.pdbx_description
1 polymer ?
#
loop_
_entity_poly.entity_id
_entity_poly.type
_entity_poly.pdbx_seq_one_letter_code
_entity_poly.pdbx_strand_id
1 'polypeptide(L)'
;MAEDLHEQLKKDIDALASLFHLNSPAVENEIITLQNDIEIKSRATQGMKGEFWELLLQEKYPNLRRCAMNFTALFGSTYLCESAFSHMKIIKSKYRSTMTDDHLVACLRLVTSCYNPDYEKLASSSQCQRSH
;
A
#
# COMPACT_ATOMS: atom_id res chain seq x y z
N MET A 1 27.03 -3.25 -21.36
CA MET A 1 26.59 -2.82 -20.00
C MET A 1 25.44 -1.81 -20.08
N ALA A 2 25.52 -0.75 -20.89
CA ALA A 2 24.41 0.19 -21.08
C ALA A 2 23.21 -0.43 -21.85
N GLU A 3 23.46 -1.24 -22.86
CA GLU A 3 22.41 -1.95 -23.64
C GLU A 3 21.61 -2.93 -22.76
N ASP A 4 22.30 -3.63 -21.85
CA ASP A 4 21.73 -4.63 -20.95
C ASP A 4 20.78 -4.00 -19.90
N LEU A 5 21.12 -2.79 -19.42
CA LEU A 5 20.28 -2.04 -18.49
C LEU A 5 19.01 -1.50 -19.16
N HIS A 6 19.12 -1.09 -20.42
CA HIS A 6 17.98 -0.60 -21.19
C HIS A 6 16.98 -1.73 -21.48
N GLU A 7 17.48 -2.90 -21.84
CA GLU A 7 16.65 -4.08 -22.10
C GLU A 7 15.93 -4.57 -20.83
N GLN A 8 16.63 -4.56 -19.69
CA GLN A 8 16.04 -4.91 -18.40
C GLN A 8 14.95 -3.92 -17.98
N LEU A 9 15.21 -2.62 -18.12
CA LEU A 9 14.23 -1.58 -17.80
C LEU A 9 12.96 -1.72 -18.65
N LYS A 10 13.13 -2.00 -19.94
CA LYS A 10 12.00 -2.21 -20.86
C LYS A 10 11.15 -3.41 -20.45
N LYS A 11 11.81 -4.52 -20.12
CA LYS A 11 11.14 -5.74 -19.63
C LYS A 11 10.36 -5.49 -18.34
N ASP A 12 10.91 -4.70 -17.42
CA ASP A 12 10.24 -4.35 -16.17
C ASP A 12 9.03 -3.44 -16.41
N ILE A 13 9.14 -2.46 -17.33
CA ILE A 13 8.02 -1.61 -17.75
C ILE A 13 6.91 -2.45 -18.37
N ASP A 14 7.22 -3.38 -19.27
CA ASP A 14 6.23 -4.24 -19.91
C ASP A 14 5.54 -5.17 -18.91
N ALA A 15 6.29 -5.72 -17.95
CA ALA A 15 5.74 -6.53 -16.87
C ALA A 15 4.75 -5.72 -16.02
N LEU A 16 5.12 -4.49 -15.63
CA LEU A 16 4.26 -3.59 -14.85
C LEU A 16 3.03 -3.13 -15.65
N ALA A 17 3.21 -2.81 -16.94
CA ALA A 17 2.13 -2.40 -17.82
C ALA A 17 1.10 -3.52 -18.00
N SER A 18 1.59 -4.76 -18.18
CA SER A 18 0.73 -5.96 -18.22
C SER A 18 0.00 -6.16 -16.89
N LEU A 19 0.71 -6.12 -15.76
CA LEU A 19 0.14 -6.32 -14.42
C LEU A 19 -0.96 -5.30 -14.09
N PHE A 20 -0.76 -4.04 -14.48
CA PHE A 20 -1.67 -2.94 -14.15
C PHE A 20 -2.61 -2.53 -15.27
N HIS A 21 -2.63 -3.27 -16.38
CA HIS A 21 -3.41 -2.96 -17.58
C HIS A 21 -3.18 -1.53 -18.08
N LEU A 22 -1.92 -1.10 -18.09
CA LEU A 22 -1.49 0.20 -18.60
C LEU A 22 -1.14 0.10 -20.08
N ASN A 23 -1.28 1.22 -20.79
CA ASN A 23 -0.86 1.32 -22.18
C ASN A 23 0.67 1.52 -22.22
N SER A 24 1.43 0.46 -22.53
CA SER A 24 2.91 0.48 -22.52
C SER A 24 3.50 1.62 -23.39
N PRO A 25 3.10 1.82 -24.66
CA PRO A 25 3.54 2.99 -25.44
C PRO A 25 3.23 4.35 -24.80
N ALA A 26 2.08 4.49 -24.13
CA ALA A 26 1.75 5.73 -23.43
C ALA A 26 2.64 5.95 -22.21
N VAL A 27 2.96 4.87 -21.46
CA VAL A 27 3.91 4.92 -20.34
C VAL A 27 5.30 5.30 -20.83
N GLU A 28 5.80 4.70 -21.90
CA GLU A 28 7.10 5.04 -22.49
C GLU A 28 7.16 6.53 -22.89
N ASN A 29 6.12 7.04 -23.55
CA ASN A 29 6.03 8.46 -23.91
C ASN A 29 6.01 9.39 -22.69
N GLU A 30 5.30 9.02 -21.63
CA GLU A 30 5.29 9.78 -20.38
C GLU A 30 6.67 9.79 -19.71
N ILE A 31 7.40 8.66 -19.73
CA ILE A 31 8.77 8.56 -19.21
C ILE A 31 9.70 9.49 -19.97
N ILE A 32 9.66 9.48 -21.31
CA ILE A 32 10.48 10.36 -22.15
C ILE A 32 10.15 11.82 -21.85
N THR A 33 8.86 12.15 -21.71
CA THR A 33 8.41 13.51 -21.37
C THR A 33 8.93 13.94 -20.00
N LEU A 34 8.81 13.06 -18.99
CA LEU A 34 9.27 13.29 -17.62
C LEU A 34 10.79 13.49 -17.56
N GLN A 35 11.55 12.68 -18.30
CA GLN A 35 13.01 12.79 -18.40
C GLN A 35 13.45 14.13 -18.99
N ASN A 36 12.59 14.83 -19.72
CA ASN A 36 12.87 16.14 -20.31
C ASN A 36 12.16 17.29 -19.56
N ASP A 37 11.43 17.01 -18.48
CA ASP A 37 10.67 18.00 -17.73
C ASP A 37 11.55 18.78 -16.74
N ILE A 38 11.88 20.02 -17.10
CA ILE A 38 12.75 20.90 -16.30
C ILE A 38 12.06 21.32 -15.00
N GLU A 39 10.75 21.54 -15.01
CA GLU A 39 10.00 21.98 -13.83
C GLU A 39 9.99 20.87 -12.77
N ILE A 40 9.67 19.63 -13.18
CA ILE A 40 9.69 18.49 -12.27
C ILE A 40 11.11 18.24 -11.74
N LYS A 41 12.14 18.34 -12.59
CA LYS A 41 13.54 18.22 -12.13
C LYS A 41 13.94 19.30 -11.12
N SER A 42 13.46 20.53 -11.30
CA SER A 42 13.73 21.62 -10.37
C SER A 42 13.03 21.43 -9.02
N ARG A 43 11.87 20.77 -9.01
CA ARG A 43 11.07 20.52 -7.80
C ARG A 43 11.46 19.22 -7.09
N ALA A 44 12.00 18.24 -7.82
CA ALA A 44 12.47 16.98 -7.28
C ALA A 44 13.74 17.22 -6.44
N THR A 45 13.63 17.09 -5.12
CA THR A 45 14.77 17.20 -4.21
C THR A 45 15.37 15.83 -3.89
N GLN A 46 16.67 15.80 -3.60
CA GLN A 46 17.30 14.57 -3.11
C GLN A 46 16.68 14.18 -1.77
N GLY A 47 16.09 12.98 -1.71
CA GLY A 47 15.44 12.45 -0.51
C GLY A 47 13.92 12.30 -0.63
N MET A 48 13.28 12.84 -1.68
CA MET A 48 11.87 12.58 -1.96
C MET A 48 11.65 11.09 -2.23
N LYS A 49 10.67 10.50 -1.53
CA LYS A 49 10.25 9.10 -1.73
C LYS A 49 8.92 9.06 -2.48
N GLY A 50 7.83 8.73 -1.77
CA GLY A 50 6.48 8.65 -2.35
C GLY A 50 5.97 9.99 -2.88
N GLU A 51 6.35 11.09 -2.24
CA GLU A 51 5.95 12.47 -2.58
C GLU A 51 6.32 12.88 -4.01
N PHE A 52 7.36 12.26 -4.60
CA PHE A 52 7.75 12.53 -5.99
C PHE A 52 6.59 12.27 -6.96
N TRP A 53 5.86 11.17 -6.76
CA TRP A 53 4.74 10.79 -7.64
C TRP A 53 3.56 11.75 -7.51
N GLU A 54 3.44 12.45 -6.39
CA GLU A 54 2.42 13.47 -6.15
C GLU A 54 2.69 14.76 -6.95
N LEU A 55 3.96 15.05 -7.28
CA LEU A 55 4.35 16.21 -8.09
C LEU A 55 3.87 16.13 -9.55
N LEU A 56 3.67 14.91 -10.06
CA LEU A 56 3.27 14.69 -11.44
C LEU A 56 1.84 15.19 -11.68
N LEU A 57 1.58 15.98 -12.71
CA LEU A 57 0.20 16.41 -13.02
C LEU A 57 -0.61 15.24 -13.62
N GLN A 58 -1.85 15.04 -13.16
CA GLN A 58 -2.72 13.97 -13.66
C GLN A 58 -3.02 14.09 -15.16
N GLU A 59 -3.11 15.31 -15.69
CA GLU A 59 -3.35 15.55 -17.12
C GLU A 59 -2.13 15.20 -17.98
N LYS A 60 -0.92 15.37 -17.43
CA LYS A 60 0.34 15.19 -18.16
C LYS A 60 0.95 13.80 -18.00
N TYR A 61 0.74 13.16 -16.85
CA TYR A 61 1.34 11.88 -16.48
C TYR A 61 0.32 10.89 -15.88
N PRO A 62 -0.85 10.65 -16.54
CA PRO A 62 -1.90 9.80 -15.99
C PRO A 62 -1.46 8.35 -15.77
N ASN A 63 -0.63 7.78 -16.66
CA ASN A 63 -0.23 6.38 -16.55
C ASN A 63 0.85 6.18 -15.49
N LEU A 64 1.85 7.08 -15.40
CA LEU A 64 2.89 7.02 -14.38
C LEU A 64 2.32 7.19 -12.96
N ARG A 65 1.36 8.12 -12.77
CA ARG A 65 0.66 8.25 -11.48
C ARG A 65 -0.11 6.99 -11.12
N ARG A 66 -0.85 6.43 -12.08
CA ARG A 66 -1.59 5.17 -11.87
C ARG A 66 -0.66 4.01 -11.54
N CYS A 67 0.47 3.91 -12.24
CA CYS A 67 1.49 2.90 -11.97
C CYS A 67 2.02 3.02 -10.54
N ALA A 68 2.43 4.23 -10.12
CA ALA A 68 2.92 4.49 -8.79
C ALA A 68 1.88 4.14 -7.70
N MET A 69 0.63 4.58 -7.86
CA MET A 69 -0.46 4.27 -6.93
C MET A 69 -0.71 2.76 -6.82
N ASN A 70 -0.78 2.06 -7.95
CA ASN A 70 -0.99 0.62 -7.98
C ASN A 70 0.17 -0.14 -7.32
N PHE A 71 1.41 0.30 -7.56
CA PHE A 71 2.59 -0.28 -6.94
C PHE A 71 2.54 -0.09 -5.42
N THR A 72 2.29 1.14 -4.94
CA THR A 72 2.11 1.41 -3.51
C THR A 72 1.00 0.57 -2.88
N ALA A 73 -0.14 0.44 -3.56
CA ALA A 73 -1.25 -0.38 -3.10
C ALA A 73 -0.88 -1.87 -3.00
N LEU A 74 -0.11 -2.40 -3.97
CA LEU A 74 0.34 -3.80 -3.98
C LEU A 74 1.19 -4.14 -2.76
N PHE A 75 2.15 -3.27 -2.40
CA PHE A 75 2.94 -3.44 -1.16
C PHE A 75 2.05 -3.35 0.08
N GLY A 76 1.16 -2.36 0.13
CA GLY A 76 0.24 -2.17 1.25
C GLY A 76 -0.67 -3.38 1.47
N SER A 77 -1.31 -3.89 0.42
CA SER A 77 -2.20 -5.05 0.52
C SER A 77 -1.46 -6.32 0.90
N THR A 78 -0.26 -6.53 0.35
CA THR A 78 0.55 -7.73 0.65
C THR A 78 0.96 -7.74 2.13
N TYR A 79 1.51 -6.62 2.60
CA TYR A 79 1.86 -6.44 4.01
C TYR A 79 0.66 -6.64 4.94
N LEU A 80 -0.49 -6.05 4.61
CA LEU A 80 -1.70 -6.20 5.42
C LEU A 80 -2.20 -7.64 5.46
N CYS A 81 -2.17 -8.36 4.34
CA CYS A 81 -2.52 -9.77 4.29
C CYS A 81 -1.56 -10.62 5.14
N GLU A 82 -0.25 -10.45 4.98
CA GLU A 82 0.76 -11.16 5.76
C GLU A 82 0.61 -10.90 7.27
N SER A 83 0.42 -9.63 7.64
CA SER A 83 0.17 -9.21 9.02
C SER A 83 -1.11 -9.85 9.56
N ALA A 84 -2.22 -9.80 8.81
CA ALA A 84 -3.48 -10.42 9.19
C ALA A 84 -3.33 -11.93 9.42
N PHE A 85 -2.65 -12.64 8.53
CA PHE A 85 -2.40 -14.09 8.68
C PHE A 85 -1.54 -14.41 9.90
N SER A 86 -0.48 -13.63 10.13
CA SER A 86 0.37 -13.78 11.32
C SER A 86 -0.41 -13.59 12.61
N HIS A 87 -1.19 -12.50 12.71
CA HIS A 87 -2.04 -12.23 13.86
C HIS A 87 -3.15 -13.27 14.04
N MET A 88 -3.79 -13.72 12.96
CA MET A 88 -4.79 -14.77 13.00
C MET A 88 -4.23 -16.04 13.63
N LYS A 89 -3.00 -16.43 13.28
CA LYS A 89 -2.32 -17.59 13.85
C LYS A 89 -2.09 -17.42 15.36
N ILE A 90 -1.65 -16.24 15.80
CA ILE A 90 -1.43 -15.94 17.22
C ILE A 90 -2.75 -15.97 18.01
N ILE A 91 -3.78 -15.28 17.51
CA ILE A 91 -5.10 -15.17 18.15
C ILE A 91 -5.75 -16.55 18.29
N LYS A 92 -5.80 -17.33 17.20
CA LYS A 92 -6.35 -18.70 17.22
C LYS A 92 -5.55 -19.64 18.12
N SER A 93 -4.23 -19.47 18.22
CA SER A 93 -3.42 -20.29 19.14
C SER A 93 -3.74 -19.99 20.61
N LYS A 94 -4.01 -18.73 20.95
CA LYS A 94 -4.24 -18.31 22.35
C LYS A 94 -5.65 -18.65 22.86
N TYR A 95 -6.67 -18.59 21.98
CA TYR A 95 -8.08 -18.74 22.36
C TYR A 95 -8.78 -19.88 21.61
N ARG A 96 -8.02 -20.93 21.27
CA ARG A 96 -8.44 -22.00 20.34
C ARG A 96 -9.80 -22.64 20.66
N SER A 97 -10.13 -22.76 21.95
CA SER A 97 -11.32 -23.48 22.42
C SER A 97 -12.56 -22.59 22.61
N THR A 98 -12.42 -21.27 22.54
CA THR A 98 -13.48 -20.31 22.91
C THR A 98 -13.69 -19.17 21.90
N MET A 99 -12.80 -19.05 20.91
CA MET A 99 -12.86 -18.01 19.89
C MET A 99 -13.91 -18.33 18.82
N THR A 100 -14.86 -17.41 18.62
CA THR A 100 -15.81 -17.45 17.49
C THR A 100 -15.25 -16.67 16.30
N ASP A 101 -15.84 -16.85 15.12
CA ASP A 101 -15.41 -16.12 13.93
C ASP A 101 -15.65 -14.61 14.07
N ASP A 102 -16.76 -14.20 14.70
CA ASP A 102 -17.05 -12.78 14.97
C ASP A 102 -15.98 -12.13 15.85
N HIS A 103 -15.55 -12.82 16.91
CA HIS A 103 -14.48 -12.36 17.78
C HIS A 103 -13.14 -12.27 17.01
N LEU A 104 -12.85 -13.24 16.15
CA LEU A 104 -11.63 -13.23 15.34
C LEU A 104 -11.62 -12.05 14.36
N VAL A 105 -12.74 -11.78 13.67
CA VAL A 105 -12.88 -10.65 12.75
C VAL A 105 -12.67 -9.34 13.49
N ALA A 106 -13.27 -9.17 14.67
CA ALA A 106 -13.07 -7.99 15.50
C ALA A 106 -11.60 -7.82 15.90
N CYS A 107 -10.94 -8.89 16.39
CA CYS A 107 -9.53 -8.84 16.74
C CYS A 107 -8.62 -8.52 15.54
N LEU A 108 -8.87 -9.13 14.39
CA LEU A 108 -8.11 -8.85 13.17
C LEU A 108 -8.26 -7.39 12.74
N ARG A 109 -9.47 -6.85 12.77
CA ARG A 109 -9.72 -5.44 12.46
C ARG A 109 -8.97 -4.50 13.41
N LEU A 110 -8.90 -4.83 14.71
CA LEU A 110 -8.15 -4.03 15.68
C LEU A 110 -6.64 -4.04 15.40
N VAL A 111 -6.06 -5.18 15.03
CA VAL A 111 -4.59 -5.30 14.86
C VAL A 111 -4.10 -4.86 13.48
N THR A 112 -4.94 -4.88 12.45
CA THR A 112 -4.54 -4.49 11.08
C THR A 112 -4.99 -3.09 10.66
N SER A 113 -5.66 -2.35 11.53
CA SER A 113 -6.08 -0.98 11.26
C SER A 113 -5.45 0.01 12.23
N CYS A 114 -5.48 1.29 11.86
CA CYS A 114 -5.14 2.40 12.74
C CYS A 114 -6.28 2.79 13.70
N TYR A 115 -7.33 1.97 13.81
CA TYR A 115 -8.44 2.23 14.71
C TYR A 115 -7.97 2.12 16.17
N ASN A 116 -8.11 3.21 16.92
CA ASN A 116 -7.88 3.21 18.35
C ASN A 116 -9.24 3.24 19.08
N PRO A 117 -9.61 2.17 19.80
CA PRO A 117 -10.84 2.16 20.59
C PRO A 117 -10.85 3.30 21.62
N ASP A 118 -12.00 3.90 21.85
CA ASP A 118 -12.21 4.81 22.97
C ASP A 118 -12.35 3.99 24.26
N TYR A 119 -11.21 3.80 24.94
CA TYR A 119 -11.13 3.01 26.16
C TYR A 119 -11.89 3.65 27.33
N GLU A 120 -11.98 4.97 27.41
CA GLU A 120 -12.69 5.66 28.49
C GLU A 120 -14.20 5.45 28.36
N LYS A 121 -14.73 5.60 27.14
CA LYS A 121 -16.12 5.29 26.85
C LYS A 121 -16.45 3.82 27.06
N LEU A 122 -15.54 2.92 26.69
CA LEU A 122 -15.71 1.49 26.93
C LEU A 122 -15.71 1.14 28.43
N ALA A 123 -14.78 1.71 29.20
CA ALA A 123 -14.67 1.48 30.63
C ALA A 123 -15.90 2.02 31.39
N SER A 124 -16.36 3.23 31.03
CA SER A 124 -17.53 3.85 31.66
C SER A 124 -18.85 3.15 31.34
N SER A 125 -18.95 2.46 30.20
CA SER A 125 -20.13 1.67 29.83
C SER A 125 -20.08 0.22 30.33
N SER A 126 -18.93 -0.24 30.83
CA SER A 126 -18.80 -1.60 31.37
C SER A 126 -19.40 -1.68 32.78
N GLN A 127 -20.37 -2.59 32.98
CA GLN A 127 -20.94 -2.83 34.29
C GLN A 127 -20.01 -3.73 35.10
N CYS A 128 -19.35 -3.19 36.12
CA CYS A 128 -18.54 -3.99 37.05
C CYS A 128 -19.43 -5.02 37.75
N GLN A 129 -19.32 -6.28 37.34
CA GLN A 129 -19.86 -7.41 38.08
C GLN A 129 -19.07 -7.52 39.38
N ARG A 130 -19.68 -7.14 40.50
CA ARG A 130 -19.07 -7.37 41.82
C ARG A 130 -19.10 -8.87 42.08
N SER A 131 -17.92 -9.46 42.28
CA SER A 131 -17.79 -10.82 42.77
C SER A 131 -18.42 -10.94 44.17
N HIS A 132 -19.15 -12.03 44.39
CA HIS A 132 -19.89 -12.32 45.61
C HIS A 132 -19.01 -12.93 46.71
#